data_AF-A0A661I2Z7-F1
#
_entry.id   AF-A0A661I2Z7-F1
#
_cell.length_a   1.000
_cell.length_b   1.000
_cell.length_c   1.000
_cell.angle_alpha   90.00
_cell.angle_beta   90.00
_cell.angle_gamma   90.00
#
_symmetry.space_group_name_H-M   'P 1'
#
loop_
_entity.id
_entity.type
_entity.pdbx_description
1 polymer ?
#
loop_
_entity_poly.entity_id
_entity_poly.type
_entity_poly.pdbx_seq_one_letter_code
_entity_poly.pdbx_strand_id
1 'polypeptide(L)'
;MYSVSIGDIQKNISLLTKLTEAFTIVDKRKNRSVAIVYPIKKHSIIDSLAGKYSNRVKRVDNLEIAKEEAMKQVMSEKYGLSY
;
A
#
# COMPACT_ATOMS: atom_id res chain seq x y z
N MET A 1 -13.11 16.31 1.61
CA MET A 1 -11.83 16.31 0.88
C MET A 1 -11.22 17.70 1.03
N TYR A 2 -10.04 17.81 1.65
CA TYR A 2 -9.43 19.10 1.99
C TYR A 2 -8.73 19.72 0.76
N SER A 3 -8.73 21.05 0.66
CA SER A 3 -8.08 21.79 -0.44
C SER A 3 -6.97 22.69 0.07
N VAL A 4 -5.78 22.61 -0.53
CA VAL A 4 -4.60 23.39 -0.16
C VAL A 4 -4.17 24.26 -1.34
N SER A 5 -3.77 25.51 -1.08
CA SER A 5 -3.21 26.35 -2.14
C SER A 5 -1.78 25.94 -2.49
N ILE A 6 -1.41 26.10 -3.76
CA ILE A 6 -0.01 25.98 -4.21
C ILE A 6 0.94 26.82 -3.36
N GLY A 7 0.58 28.07 -3.04
CA GLY A 7 1.44 28.95 -2.24
C GLY A 7 1.61 28.47 -0.80
N ASP A 8 0.59 27.84 -0.23
CA ASP A 8 0.62 27.30 1.13
C ASP A 8 1.53 26.06 1.20
N ILE A 9 1.50 25.23 0.14
CA ILE A 9 2.40 24.07 -0.03
C ILE A 9 3.84 24.50 -0.21
N GLN A 10 4.09 25.52 -1.04
CA GLN A 10 5.45 26.02 -1.27
C GLN A 10 6.11 26.53 0.01
N LYS A 11 5.35 27.20 0.89
CA LYS A 11 5.85 27.68 2.18
C LYS A 11 6.06 26.56 3.20
N ASN A 12 5.32 25.47 3.09
CA ASN A 12 5.26 24.40 4.09
C ASN A 12 5.34 23.02 3.45
N ILE A 13 6.34 22.78 2.59
CA ILE A 13 6.48 21.53 1.82
C ILE A 13 6.50 20.29 2.73
N SER A 14 7.01 20.44 3.96
CA SER A 14 7.06 19.40 4.99
C SER A 14 5.69 18.90 5.45
N LEU A 15 4.59 19.63 5.16
CA LEU A 15 3.24 19.11 5.41
C LEU A 15 2.97 17.85 4.57
N LEU A 16 3.51 17.77 3.35
CA LEU A 16 3.27 16.64 2.44
C LEU A 16 3.69 15.29 3.03
N THR A 17 4.68 15.27 3.91
CA THR A 17 5.18 14.02 4.54
C THR A 17 4.34 13.56 5.73
N LYS A 18 3.49 14.43 6.28
CA LYS A 18 2.66 14.16 7.45
C LYS A 18 1.20 13.86 7.10
N LEU A 19 0.82 13.95 5.82
CA LEU A 19 -0.56 13.78 5.38
C LEU A 19 -0.94 12.30 5.38
N THR A 20 -2.05 12.01 6.06
CA THR A 20 -2.67 10.68 6.15
C THR A 20 -3.90 10.54 5.24
N GLU A 21 -4.41 11.66 4.73
CA GLU A 21 -5.60 11.73 3.89
C GLU A 21 -5.30 12.39 2.54
N ALA A 22 -6.14 12.10 1.54
CA ALA A 22 -6.05 12.70 0.22
C ALA A 22 -6.51 14.16 0.23
N PHE A 23 -5.84 15.01 -0.54
CA PHE A 23 -6.17 16.44 -0.64
C PHE A 23 -5.99 16.96 -2.07
N THR A 24 -6.69 18.06 -2.35
CA THR A 24 -6.65 18.73 -3.65
C THR A 24 -5.73 19.95 -3.59
N ILE A 25 -4.86 20.08 -4.58
CA ILE A 25 -4.07 21.28 -4.81
C ILE A 25 -4.87 22.23 -5.70
N VAL A 26 -5.08 23.45 -5.21
CA VAL A 26 -5.84 24.48 -5.92
C VAL A 26 -4.95 25.69 -6.19
N ASP A 27 -4.96 26.17 -7.42
CA ASP A 27 -4.45 27.48 -7.76
C ASP A 27 -5.53 28.53 -7.44
N LYS A 28 -5.33 29.26 -6.33
CA LYS A 28 -6.25 30.32 -5.88
C LYS A 28 -6.31 31.51 -6.86
N ARG A 29 -5.26 31.76 -7.66
CA ARG A 29 -5.22 32.89 -8.61
C ARG A 29 -6.07 32.62 -9.84
N LYS A 30 -6.03 31.37 -10.32
CA LYS A 30 -6.80 30.92 -11.50
C LYS A 30 -8.12 30.24 -11.14
N ASN A 31 -8.41 30.10 -9.84
CA ASN A 31 -9.56 29.38 -9.27
C ASN A 31 -9.75 27.98 -9.88
N ARG A 32 -8.65 27.22 -10.02
CA ARG A 32 -8.64 25.90 -10.67
C ARG A 32 -7.98 24.86 -9.79
N SER A 33 -8.58 23.67 -9.77
CA SER A 33 -7.95 22.46 -9.22
C SER A 33 -6.83 22.01 -10.16
N VAL A 34 -5.64 21.81 -9.61
CA VAL A 34 -4.43 21.47 -10.38
C VAL A 34 -4.08 20.00 -10.25
N ALA A 35 -4.18 19.44 -9.04
CA ALA A 35 -3.83 18.05 -8.78
C ALA A 35 -4.59 17.51 -7.56
N ILE A 36 -4.72 16.19 -7.50
CA ILE A 36 -5.15 15.46 -6.29
C ILE A 36 -3.96 14.62 -5.85
N VAL A 37 -3.58 14.74 -4.58
CA VAL A 37 -2.43 14.03 -4.01
C VAL A 37 -2.94 12.96 -3.05
N TYR A 38 -2.49 11.73 -3.27
CA TYR A 38 -2.80 10.60 -2.41
C TYR A 38 -1.59 10.24 -1.57
N PRO A 39 -1.74 10.11 -0.23
CA PRO A 39 -0.66 9.66 0.62
C PRO A 39 -0.34 8.20 0.35
N ILE A 40 0.95 7.86 0.32
CA ILE A 40 1.39 6.47 0.24
C ILE A 40 1.09 5.81 1.58
N LYS A 41 0.13 4.88 1.62
CA LYS A 41 -0.12 4.07 2.80
C LYS A 41 1.08 3.14 3.03
N LYS A 42 1.92 3.48 4.01
CA LYS A 42 3.07 2.62 4.41
C LYS A 42 2.61 1.31 5.05
N HIS A 43 1.43 1.29 5.66
CA HIS A 43 0.89 0.09 6.30
C HIS A 43 -0.05 -0.64 5.36
N SER A 44 0.24 -1.91 5.13
CA SER A 44 -0.61 -2.81 4.37
C SER A 44 -1.89 -3.08 5.16
N ILE A 45 -3.06 -2.83 4.55
CA ILE A 45 -4.35 -3.21 5.15
C ILE A 45 -4.45 -4.74 5.27
N ILE A 46 -3.64 -5.48 4.50
CA ILE A 46 -3.60 -6.94 4.48
C ILE A 46 -3.25 -7.49 5.87
N ASP A 47 -2.31 -6.86 6.59
CA ASP A 47 -1.91 -7.32 7.93
C ASP A 47 -3.06 -7.16 8.94
N SER A 48 -3.83 -6.07 8.80
CA SER A 48 -5.03 -5.82 9.60
C SER A 48 -6.16 -6.80 9.25
N LEU A 49 -6.34 -7.13 7.97
CA LEU A 49 -7.33 -8.09 7.48
C LEU A 49 -6.98 -9.55 7.84
N ALA A 50 -5.70 -9.88 7.95
CA ALA A 50 -5.24 -11.23 8.27
C ALA A 50 -5.62 -11.66 9.70
N GLY A 51 -5.85 -10.71 10.62
CA GLY A 51 -6.33 -10.98 11.97
C GLY A 51 -5.47 -12.03 12.69
N LYS A 52 -6.11 -13.09 13.21
CA LYS A 52 -5.42 -14.20 13.90
C LYS A 52 -4.46 -15.03 13.03
N TYR A 53 -4.50 -14.84 11.71
CA TYR A 53 -3.67 -15.54 10.73
C TYR A 53 -2.52 -14.68 10.21
N SER A 54 -2.36 -13.45 10.71
CA SER A 54 -1.24 -12.56 10.33
C SER A 54 0.12 -13.26 10.43
N ASN A 55 0.31 -14.09 11.45
CA ASN A 55 1.56 -14.81 11.68
C ASN A 55 1.73 -16.08 10.82
N ARG A 56 0.68 -16.51 10.09
CA ARG A 56 0.69 -17.74 9.27
C ARG A 56 0.89 -17.48 7.79
N VAL A 57 0.64 -16.26 7.32
CA VAL A 57 0.69 -15.94 5.90
C VAL A 57 1.97 -15.16 5.62
N LYS A 58 2.92 -15.80 4.94
CA LYS A 58 4.05 -15.07 4.34
C LYS A 58 3.52 -14.27 3.15
N ARG A 59 3.89 -13.00 3.07
CA ARG A 59 3.57 -12.16 1.91
C ARG A 59 4.31 -12.75 0.70
N VAL A 60 3.57 -13.06 -0.36
CA VAL A 60 4.15 -13.54 -1.62
C VAL A 60 3.73 -12.59 -2.74
N ASP A 61 4.71 -12.12 -3.50
CA ASP A 61 4.48 -11.12 -4.55
C ASP A 61 3.91 -11.74 -5.83
N ASN A 62 4.11 -13.04 -6.05
CA ASN A 62 3.58 -13.78 -7.21
C ASN A 62 2.80 -15.03 -6.77
N LEU A 63 1.49 -15.02 -7.04
CA LEU A 63 0.56 -16.07 -6.65
C LEU A 63 0.82 -17.40 -7.38
N GLU A 64 1.25 -17.37 -8.65
CA GLU A 64 1.46 -18.59 -9.44
C GLU A 64 2.62 -19.40 -8.87
N ILE A 65 3.74 -18.72 -8.61
CA ILE A 65 4.93 -19.32 -7.99
C ILE A 65 4.58 -19.88 -6.60
N ALA A 66 3.82 -19.14 -5.80
CA ALA A 66 3.40 -19.57 -4.46
C ALA A 66 2.60 -20.89 -4.50
N LYS A 67 1.70 -21.04 -5.48
CA LYS A 67 0.89 -22.25 -5.65
C LYS A 67 1.74 -23.43 -6.08
N GLU A 68 2.68 -23.21 -7.00
CA GLU A 68 3.56 -24.25 -7.49
C GLU A 68 4.48 -24.77 -6.38
N GLU A 69 5.07 -23.89 -5.58
CA GLU A 69 5.88 -24.25 -4.42
C GLU A 69 5.09 -25.02 -3.37
N ALA A 70 3.89 -24.54 -3.01
CA ALA A 70 3.02 -25.22 -2.05
C ALA A 70 2.62 -26.62 -2.55
N MET A 71 2.29 -26.75 -3.84
CA MET A 71 1.92 -28.03 -4.44
C MET A 71 3.12 -28.98 -4.49
N LYS A 72 4.30 -28.49 -4.83
CA LYS A 72 5.54 -29.26 -4.85
C LYS A 72 5.89 -29.78 -3.44
N GLN A 73 5.76 -28.93 -2.42
CA GLN A 73 6.00 -29.30 -1.04
C GLN A 73 5.04 -30.41 -0.57
N VAL A 74 3.73 -30.25 -0.79
CA VAL A 74 2.72 -31.27 -0.43
C VAL A 74 2.95 -32.59 -1.17
N MET A 75 3.32 -32.54 -2.45
CA MET A 75 3.63 -33.74 -3.23
C MET A 75 4.90 -34.42 -2.71
N SER A 76 5.95 -33.67 -2.37
CA SER A 76 7.17 -34.26 -1.80
C SER A 76 6.92 -34.96 -0.46
N GLU A 77 6.10 -34.38 0.42
CA GLU A 77 5.70 -34.98 1.69
C GLU A 77 4.84 -36.24 1.47
N LYS A 78 3.87 -36.17 0.55
CA LYS A 78 2.97 -37.30 0.24
C LYS A 78 3.71 -38.51 -0.33
N TYR A 79 4.71 -38.29 -1.17
CA TYR A 79 5.47 -39.34 -1.84
C TYR A 79 6.78 -39.69 -1.12
N GLY A 80 7.06 -39.11 0.06
CA GLY A 80 8.26 -39.40 0.85
C GLY A 80 9.57 -39.00 0.16
N LEU A 81 9.52 -38.00 -0.73
CA LEU A 81 10.68 -37.49 -1.47
C LEU A 81 11.45 -36.41 -0.69
N SER A 82 11.01 -36.10 0.52
CA SER A 82 11.67 -35.20 1.46
C SER A 82 12.85 -35.93 2.14
N TYR A 83 14.07 -35.68 1.67
CA TYR A 83 15.31 -35.95 2.43
C TYR A 83 15.69 -34.74 3.28
#